data_AF-A0A936JNV3-F1
#
_entry.id   AF-A0A936JNV3-F1
#
_cell.length_a   1.000
_cell.length_b   1.000
_cell.length_c   1.000
_cell.angle_alpha   90.00
_cell.angle_beta   90.00
_cell.angle_gamma   90.00
#
_symmetry.space_group_name_H-M   'P 1'
#
loop_
_entity.id
_entity.type
_entity.pdbx_description
1 polymer ?
#
loop_
_entity_poly.entity_id
_entity_poly.type
_entity_poly.pdbx_seq_one_letter_code
_entity_poly.pdbx_strand_id
1 'polypeptide(L)'
;MDIILNAHSHTRWLVLTIAVVTVLLYLFGWLSKRSFSKFDRIMGSVFVGILDMQALIGIVMLVMLLVEGTTLQVKQLEHIGTMFCAVAIAHLTARWKKLPDTLRFRNSLLFYIMALILVIHGIIRLRGGLTW
;
A
#
# COMPACT_ATOMS: atom_id res chain seq x y z
N MET A 1 -19.28 -12.83 -5.78
CA MET A 1 -17.86 -12.46 -6.02
C MET A 1 -17.71 -11.05 -6.58
N ASP A 2 -18.55 -10.65 -7.55
CA ASP A 2 -18.40 -9.41 -8.34
C ASP A 2 -18.32 -8.11 -7.55
N ILE A 3 -19.12 -7.95 -6.50
CA ILE A 3 -19.09 -6.73 -5.67
C ILE A 3 -17.72 -6.56 -4.99
N ILE A 4 -17.17 -7.65 -4.45
CA ILE A 4 -15.88 -7.63 -3.75
C ILE A 4 -14.73 -7.42 -4.75
N LEU A 5 -14.79 -8.08 -5.91
CA LEU A 5 -13.82 -7.88 -6.99
C LEU A 5 -13.81 -6.42 -7.50
N ASN A 6 -14.99 -5.86 -7.74
CA ASN A 6 -15.12 -4.46 -8.17
C ASN A 6 -14.61 -3.51 -7.09
N ALA A 7 -14.97 -3.74 -5.83
CA ALA A 7 -14.44 -2.96 -4.71
C ALA A 7 -12.91 -3.00 -4.69
N HIS A 8 -12.30 -4.19 -4.72
CA HIS A 8 -10.85 -4.38 -4.74
C HIS A 8 -10.16 -3.68 -5.91
N SER A 9 -10.78 -3.73 -7.10
CA SER A 9 -10.28 -3.10 -8.31
C SER A 9 -10.27 -1.57 -8.22
N HIS A 10 -11.34 -0.97 -7.69
CA HIS A 10 -11.43 0.48 -7.49
C HIS A 10 -10.50 0.96 -6.36
N THR A 11 -10.45 0.24 -5.24
CA THR A 11 -9.62 0.62 -4.09
C THR A 11 -8.13 0.56 -4.44
N ARG A 12 -7.71 -0.29 -5.40
CA ARG A 12 -6.33 -0.31 -5.91
C ARG A 12 -5.90 1.03 -6.50
N TRP A 13 -6.76 1.66 -7.30
CA TRP A 13 -6.48 2.96 -7.90
C TRP A 13 -6.47 4.08 -6.85
N LEU A 14 -7.30 3.93 -5.80
CA LEU A 14 -7.28 4.83 -4.65
C LEU A 14 -5.96 4.72 -3.88
N VAL A 15 -5.47 3.50 -3.60
CA VAL A 15 -4.15 3.25 -2.98
C VAL A 15 -3.06 3.95 -3.78
N LEU A 16 -3.00 3.74 -5.10
CA LEU A 16 -1.96 4.33 -5.94
C LEU A 16 -2.00 5.86 -5.91
N THR A 17 -3.19 6.44 -6.01
CA THR A 17 -3.37 7.90 -5.99
C THR A 17 -2.87 8.49 -4.67
N ILE A 18 -3.33 7.93 -3.55
CA ILE A 18 -2.97 8.41 -2.22
C ILE A 18 -1.49 8.16 -1.91
N ALA A 19 -0.92 7.04 -2.37
CA ALA A 19 0.49 6.74 -2.23
C ALA A 19 1.36 7.81 -2.92
N VAL A 20 1.04 8.14 -4.18
CA VAL A 20 1.77 9.17 -4.94
C VAL A 20 1.67 10.53 -4.24
N VAL A 21 0.47 10.94 -3.84
CA VAL A 21 0.27 12.21 -3.10
C VAL A 21 1.10 12.22 -1.81
N THR A 22 1.08 11.13 -1.04
CA THR A 22 1.84 11.03 0.21
C THR A 22 3.34 11.07 -0.01
N VAL A 23 3.85 10.37 -1.04
CA VAL A 23 5.26 10.40 -1.42
C VAL A 23 5.69 11.82 -1.80
N LEU A 24 4.94 12.51 -2.65
CA LEU A 24 5.25 13.88 -3.06
C LEU A 24 5.23 14.85 -1.86
N LEU A 25 4.24 14.71 -0.98
CA LEU A 25 4.12 15.51 0.25
C LEU A 25 5.34 15.34 1.17
N TYR A 26 5.77 14.09 1.40
CA TYR A 26 6.91 13.79 2.26
C TYR A 26 8.24 14.16 1.61
N LEU A 27 8.35 14.06 0.28
CA LEU A 27 9.49 14.56 -0.49
C LEU A 27 9.62 16.07 -0.34
N PHE A 28 8.53 16.82 -0.54
CA PHE A 28 8.52 18.26 -0.36
C PHE A 28 8.84 18.65 1.09
N GLY A 29 8.28 17.93 2.07
CA GLY A 29 8.57 18.12 3.49
C GLY A 29 10.05 17.96 3.82
N TRP A 30 10.68 16.92 3.26
CA TRP A 30 12.10 16.64 3.45
C TRP A 30 13.00 17.71 2.80
N LEU A 31 12.77 18.02 1.52
CA LEU A 31 13.60 18.96 0.75
C LEU A 31 13.50 20.39 1.28
N SER A 32 12.31 20.80 1.73
CA SER A 32 12.07 22.14 2.28
C SER A 32 12.50 22.27 3.74
N LYS A 33 12.92 21.18 4.40
CA LYS A 33 13.28 21.13 5.83
C LYS A 33 12.22 21.73 6.76
N ARG A 34 10.94 21.65 6.37
CA ARG A 34 9.84 22.21 7.15
C ARG A 34 9.53 21.34 8.36
N SER A 35 8.84 21.92 9.34
CA SER A 35 8.37 21.16 10.50
C SER A 35 7.31 20.13 10.10
N PHE A 36 7.29 19.01 10.82
CA PHE A 36 6.34 17.94 10.61
C PHE A 36 4.96 18.36 11.14
N SER A 37 3.98 18.48 10.25
CA SER A 37 2.66 19.01 10.59
C SER A 37 1.65 17.91 10.90
N LYS A 38 0.48 18.31 11.41
CA LYS A 38 -0.67 17.41 11.56
C LYS A 38 -1.14 16.85 10.21
N PHE A 39 -1.06 17.64 9.14
CA PHE A 39 -1.46 17.21 7.80
C PHE A 39 -0.59 16.06 7.28
N ASP A 40 0.73 16.11 7.52
CA ASP A 40 1.67 15.03 7.16
C ASP A 40 1.36 13.72 7.87
N ARG A 41 0.98 13.84 9.15
CA ARG A 41 0.54 12.69 9.95
C ARG A 41 -0.72 12.08 9.35
N ILE A 42 -1.71 12.91 9.03
CA ILE A 42 -3.00 12.45 8.51
C ILE A 42 -2.80 11.78 7.15
N MET A 43 -2.06 12.39 6.22
CA MET A 43 -1.79 11.80 4.90
C MET A 43 -1.04 10.46 5.02
N GLY A 44 -0.03 10.38 5.89
CA GLY A 44 0.65 9.11 6.16
C GLY A 44 -0.31 8.03 6.68
N SER A 45 -1.16 8.37 7.67
CA SER A 45 -2.17 7.44 8.20
C SER A 45 -3.23 7.05 7.16
N VAL A 46 -3.66 7.99 6.31
CA VAL A 46 -4.66 7.75 5.26
C VAL A 46 -4.09 6.81 4.21
N PHE A 47 -2.84 7.00 3.79
CA PHE A 47 -2.17 6.07 2.87
C PHE A 47 -2.10 4.65 3.45
N VAL A 48 -1.57 4.50 4.67
CA VAL A 48 -1.43 3.19 5.32
C VAL A 48 -2.82 2.55 5.53
N GLY A 49 -3.81 3.31 5.99
CA GLY A 49 -5.17 2.80 6.22
C GLY A 49 -5.89 2.37 4.95
N ILE A 50 -5.72 3.09 3.82
CA ILE A 50 -6.29 2.68 2.53
C ILE A 50 -5.57 1.45 1.99
N LEU A 51 -4.25 1.34 2.20
CA LEU A 51 -3.49 0.13 1.88
C LEU A 51 -3.95 -1.08 2.72
N ASP A 52 -4.23 -0.88 4.01
CA ASP A 52 -4.80 -1.91 4.89
C ASP A 52 -6.20 -2.34 4.42
N MET A 53 -7.05 -1.39 4.02
CA MET A 53 -8.37 -1.68 3.44
C MET A 53 -8.23 -2.52 2.16
N GLN A 54 -7.31 -2.17 1.27
CA GLN A 54 -7.03 -2.96 0.06
C GLN A 54 -6.63 -4.39 0.40
N ALA A 55 -5.70 -4.55 1.35
CA ALA A 55 -5.22 -5.85 1.78
C ALA A 55 -6.36 -6.67 2.43
N LEU A 56 -7.20 -6.05 3.26
CA LEU A 56 -8.34 -6.70 3.89
C LEU A 56 -9.34 -7.23 2.85
N ILE A 57 -9.69 -6.42 1.84
CA ILE A 57 -10.56 -6.88 0.75
C ILE A 57 -9.91 -8.06 0.00
N GLY A 58 -8.60 -7.99 -0.25
CA GLY A 58 -7.84 -9.08 -0.86
C GLY A 58 -7.84 -10.37 -0.02
N ILE A 59 -7.74 -10.25 1.31
CA ILE A 59 -7.85 -11.39 2.24
C ILE A 59 -9.25 -12.00 2.18
N VAL A 60 -10.30 -11.17 2.15
CA VAL A 60 -11.68 -11.66 1.99
C VAL A 60 -11.84 -12.44 0.69
N MET A 61 -11.30 -11.93 -0.43
CA MET A 61 -11.29 -12.66 -1.70
C MET A 61 -10.52 -13.99 -1.61
N LEU A 62 -9.34 -13.98 -0.99
CA LEU A 62 -8.54 -15.20 -0.78
C LEU A 62 -9.33 -16.25 0.00
N VAL A 63 -9.98 -15.87 1.09
CA VAL A 63 -10.80 -16.79 1.90
C VAL A 63 -11.96 -17.35 1.08
N MET A 64 -12.65 -16.53 0.29
CA MET A 64 -13.73 -17.01 -0.59
C MET A 64 -13.23 -18.05 -1.60
N LEU A 65 -12.09 -17.78 -2.27
CA LEU A 65 -11.48 -18.71 -3.21
C LEU A 65 -11.09 -20.04 -2.56
N LEU A 66 -10.56 -20.01 -1.34
CA LEU A 66 -10.18 -21.21 -0.59
C LEU A 66 -11.41 -22.04 -0.17
N VAL A 67 -12.50 -21.37 0.25
CA VAL A 67 -13.76 -22.04 0.60
C VAL A 67 -14.40 -22.71 -0.63
N GLU A 68 -14.27 -22.10 -1.80
CA GLU A 68 -14.73 -22.65 -3.09
C GLU A 68 -13.83 -23.79 -3.61
N GLY A 69 -12.71 -24.10 -2.93
CA GLY A 69 -11.78 -25.13 -3.35
C GLY A 69 -10.90 -24.73 -4.54
N THR A 70 -10.79 -23.43 -4.82
CA THR A 70 -9.98 -22.92 -5.94
C THR A 70 -8.49 -23.12 -5.66
N THR A 71 -7.77 -23.71 -6.62
CA THR A 71 -6.32 -23.87 -6.52
C THR A 71 -5.62 -22.56 -6.87
N LEU A 72 -4.78 -22.07 -5.95
CA LEU A 72 -4.00 -20.85 -6.16
C LEU A 72 -2.79 -21.11 -7.06
N GLN A 73 -2.66 -20.29 -8.09
CA GLN A 73 -1.49 -20.24 -8.97
C GLN A 73 -0.35 -19.46 -8.31
N VAL A 74 0.88 -19.76 -8.73
CA VAL A 74 2.10 -19.08 -8.23
C VAL A 74 2.00 -17.55 -8.35
N LYS A 75 1.46 -17.03 -9.46
CA LYS A 75 1.29 -15.58 -9.66
C LYS A 75 0.38 -14.94 -8.59
N GLN A 76 -0.65 -15.65 -8.14
CA GLN A 76 -1.55 -15.17 -7.08
C GLN A 76 -0.83 -15.19 -5.72
N LEU A 77 -0.05 -16.23 -5.44
CA LEU A 77 0.76 -16.31 -4.21
C LEU A 77 1.83 -15.21 -4.15
N GLU A 78 2.52 -14.94 -5.25
CA GLU A 78 3.49 -13.84 -5.36
C GLU A 78 2.81 -12.48 -5.18
N HIS A 79 1.64 -12.28 -5.78
CA HIS A 79 0.85 -11.07 -5.58
C HIS A 79 0.48 -10.87 -4.10
N ILE A 80 -0.09 -11.90 -3.46
CA ILE A 80 -0.49 -11.85 -2.06
C ILE A 80 0.74 -11.54 -1.17
N GLY A 81 1.84 -12.28 -1.35
CA GLY A 81 3.07 -12.09 -0.59
C GLY A 81 3.65 -10.68 -0.74
N THR A 82 3.71 -10.16 -1.97
CA THR A 82 4.23 -8.80 -2.24
C THR A 82 3.35 -7.71 -1.63
N MET A 83 2.03 -7.88 -1.62
CA MET A 83 1.10 -6.94 -0.96
C MET A 83 1.25 -6.95 0.56
N PHE A 84 1.44 -8.11 1.20
CA PHE A 84 1.73 -8.19 2.63
C PHE A 84 3.06 -7.52 2.99
N CYS A 85 4.10 -7.69 2.16
CA CYS A 85 5.36 -6.96 2.34
C CYS A 85 5.14 -5.45 2.22
N ALA A 86 4.33 -4.99 1.27
CA ALA A 86 4.02 -3.57 1.10
C ALA A 86 3.34 -2.98 2.35
N VAL A 87 2.34 -3.68 2.89
CA VAL A 87 1.65 -3.30 4.15
C VAL A 87 2.65 -3.22 5.30
N ALA A 88 3.45 -4.27 5.50
CA ALA A 88 4.44 -4.31 6.59
C ALA A 88 5.43 -3.13 6.51
N ILE A 89 5.98 -2.86 5.33
CA ILE A 89 6.90 -1.75 5.09
C ILE A 89 6.23 -0.40 5.36
N ALA A 90 4.99 -0.20 4.90
CA ALA A 90 4.26 1.05 5.14
C ALA A 90 4.02 1.30 6.63
N HIS A 91 3.74 0.26 7.43
CA HIS A 91 3.57 0.36 8.88
C HIS A 91 4.86 0.64 9.65
N LEU A 92 6.03 0.24 9.13
CA LEU A 92 7.33 0.50 9.78
C LEU A 92 7.61 2.00 9.96
N THR A 93 6.93 2.86 9.20
CA THR A 93 7.00 4.32 9.36
C THR A 93 6.58 4.81 10.74
N ALA A 94 5.75 4.03 11.45
CA ALA A 94 5.36 4.34 12.81
C ALA A 94 6.53 4.39 13.80
N ARG A 95 7.67 3.75 13.48
CA ARG A 95 8.87 3.74 14.32
C ARG A 95 9.56 5.11 14.39
N TRP A 96 9.33 5.98 13.41
CA TRP A 96 10.00 7.29 13.32
C TRP A 96 9.18 8.45 13.88
N LYS A 97 8.06 8.17 14.56
CA LYS A 97 7.19 9.21 15.14
C LYS A 97 7.90 10.14 16.15
N LYS A 98 8.99 9.66 16.77
CA LYS A 98 9.80 10.39 17.76
C LYS A 98 11.11 10.95 17.21
N LEU A 99 11.41 10.73 15.91
CA LEU A 99 12.62 11.27 15.30
C LEU A 99 12.48 12.78 15.01
N PRO A 100 13.61 13.51 14.90
CA PRO A 100 13.63 14.87 14.36
C PRO A 100 12.96 14.94 12.98
N ASP A 101 12.28 16.05 12.70
CA ASP A 101 11.39 16.20 11.54
C ASP A 101 12.05 15.83 10.20
N THR A 102 13.26 16.31 9.94
CA THR A 102 13.99 15.99 8.71
C THR A 102 14.25 14.49 8.55
N LEU A 103 14.65 13.81 9.62
CA LEU A 103 14.91 12.35 9.60
C LEU A 103 13.61 11.57 9.49
N ARG A 104 12.56 12.04 10.15
CA ARG A 104 11.22 11.46 10.06
C ARG A 104 10.68 11.53 8.64
N PHE A 105 10.79 12.68 7.96
CA PHE A 105 10.39 12.82 6.57
C PHE A 105 11.19 11.89 5.66
N ARG A 106 12.52 11.93 5.73
CA ARG A 106 13.40 11.10 4.89
C ARG A 106 13.10 9.61 5.03
N ASN A 107 13.07 9.10 6.26
CA ASN A 107 12.91 7.67 6.49
C ASN A 107 11.48 7.21 6.09
N SER A 108 10.46 7.99 6.43
CA SER A 108 9.08 7.68 6.03
C SER A 108 8.90 7.70 4.52
N LEU A 109 9.50 8.69 3.84
CA LEU A 109 9.50 8.79 2.38
C LEU A 109 10.09 7.54 1.73
N LEU A 110 11.27 7.10 2.17
CA LEU A 110 11.93 5.92 1.60
C LEU A 110 11.04 4.68 1.72
N PHE A 111 10.37 4.50 2.86
CA PHE A 111 9.50 3.33 3.07
C PHE A 111 8.18 3.44 2.32
N TYR A 112 7.61 4.64 2.18
CA TYR A 112 6.44 4.82 1.31
C TYR A 112 6.78 4.61 -0.17
N ILE A 113 7.98 4.99 -0.63
CA ILE A 113 8.46 4.66 -1.99
C ILE A 113 8.62 3.14 -2.14
N MET A 114 9.26 2.47 -1.17
CA MET A 114 9.39 1.01 -1.19
C MET A 114 8.02 0.31 -1.22
N ALA A 115 7.09 0.74 -0.39
CA ALA A 115 5.72 0.21 -0.38
C ALA A 115 5.02 0.46 -1.73
N LEU A 116 5.15 1.66 -2.32
CA LEU A 116 4.58 1.98 -3.63
C LEU A 116 5.16 1.09 -4.74
N ILE A 117 6.47 0.85 -4.75
CA ILE A 117 7.13 -0.05 -5.70
C ILE A 117 6.58 -1.47 -5.56
N LEU A 118 6.43 -1.98 -4.33
CA LEU A 118 5.86 -3.31 -4.09
C LEU A 118 4.40 -3.41 -4.52
N VAL A 119 3.59 -2.39 -4.26
CA VAL A 119 2.21 -2.32 -4.76
C VAL A 119 2.20 -2.39 -6.29
N ILE A 120 2.98 -1.55 -6.97
CA ILE A 120 3.06 -1.57 -8.44
C ILE A 120 3.51 -2.95 -8.95
N HIS A 121 4.52 -3.55 -8.31
CA HIS A 121 5.00 -4.88 -8.66
C HIS A 121 3.90 -5.93 -8.54
N GLY A 122 3.20 -5.97 -7.39
CA GLY A 122 2.08 -6.88 -7.17
C GLY A 122 0.98 -6.74 -8.23
N ILE A 123 0.68 -5.51 -8.65
CA ILE A 123 -0.31 -5.23 -9.71
C ILE A 123 0.16 -5.78 -11.07
N ILE A 124 1.43 -5.58 -11.42
CA ILE A 124 1.98 -6.04 -12.71
C ILE A 124 2.02 -7.57 -12.78
N ARG A 125 2.31 -8.27 -11.68
CA ARG A 125 2.33 -9.76 -11.66
C ARG A 125 0.99 -10.38 -12.05
N LEU A 126 -0.13 -9.74 -11.69
CA LEU A 126 -1.46 -10.19 -12.09
C LEU A 126 -1.82 -9.80 -13.54
N ARG A 127 -1.21 -8.74 -14.10
CA ARG A 127 -1.56 -8.19 -15.42
C ARG A 127 -1.09 -9.05 -16.61
N GLY A 128 -0.43 -10.18 -16.35
CA GLY A 128 -0.03 -11.19 -17.33
C GLY A 128 -1.09 -12.27 -17.62
N GLY A 129 -2.37 -12.01 -17.31
CA GLY A 129 -3.51 -12.86 -17.65
C GLY A 129 -4.81 -12.10 -17.42
N LEU A 130 -5.48 -11.70 -18.49
CA LEU A 130 -6.84 -11.14 -18.46
C LEU A 130 -7.84 -12.25 -18.12
N THR A 131 -7.91 -12.65 -16.85
CA THR A 131 -9.05 -13.36 -16.27
C THR A 131 -9.04 -13.05 -14.78
N TRP A 132 -9.98 -12.21 -14.34
CA TRP A 132 -10.48 -12.26 -12.98
C TRP A 132 -11.42 -13.46 -12.87
#